data_AF-A0AAD7J670-F1
#
_entry.id   AF-A0AAD7J670-F1
#
_cell.length_a   1.000
_cell.length_b   1.000
_cell.length_c   1.000
_cell.angle_alpha   90.00
_cell.angle_beta   90.00
_cell.angle_gamma   90.00
#
_symmetry.space_group_name_H-M   'P 1'
#
loop_
_entity.id
_entity.type
_entity.pdbx_description
1 polymer ?
#
loop_
_entity_poly.entity_id
_entity_poly.type
_entity_poly.pdbx_seq_one_letter_code
_entity_poly.pdbx_strand_id
1 'polypeptide(L)'
;MLSSTFLSLSLFFLTSIATPAKRYDLDGNGVPDLCTTNSDGTASCLLSDGSLTTFKTSTTIPAPRATVTLPDPATFKKDNGTKWSIKYVGNLAFTGTLQAKGLGGDKCRSSKLGNKVIWSCGDMECKGGFTSSGCGFSMGPAFYGTSSVLTVNTTGISLVQSNDFAVPFSGDPKPVAPQSAFGMDTSNVAAINATHGVAYAFEIWRGASDGSFVNRGNAVVSVTLGNERPIATRVGPLLTGPNTIQLGLLAILRDGDFVYTYSIGGPSGIIVGRVAASDQVFSASAYSFLVAGSTSTWKTPGSIPAASSTTFGMTTTNSGGKFSCGAYGSVFFNTYLGKYVIICTAFENFTNMYVSATPFGPWSAEYGLLNGWGIGYGSMAHPEFSTDGGKTFHFSQGPDGPFNMFEVSFNF
;
A
#
# COMPACT_ATOMS: atom_id res chain seq x y z
N MET A 1 -8.40 35.45 74.69
CA MET A 1 -7.96 34.04 74.73
C MET A 1 -8.92 33.22 73.89
N LEU A 2 -8.50 32.84 72.68
CA LEU A 2 -8.91 31.66 71.90
C LEU A 2 -8.18 31.77 70.56
N SER A 3 -7.11 30.99 70.43
CA SER A 3 -6.25 30.90 69.24
C SER A 3 -6.82 29.81 68.33
N SER A 4 -7.32 30.17 67.15
CA SER A 4 -7.70 29.21 66.10
C SER A 4 -6.59 29.14 65.05
N THR A 5 -5.81 28.07 65.11
CA THR A 5 -4.80 27.70 64.13
C THR A 5 -5.49 27.06 62.93
N PHE A 6 -5.51 27.74 61.78
CA PHE A 6 -5.94 27.15 60.50
C PHE A 6 -4.77 26.36 59.90
N LEU A 7 -4.95 25.03 59.80
CA LEU A 7 -4.02 24.13 59.11
C LEU A 7 -4.35 24.15 57.60
N SER A 8 -3.51 24.79 56.79
CA SER A 8 -3.64 24.79 55.33
C SER A 8 -3.06 23.48 54.77
N LEU A 9 -3.93 22.59 54.29
CA LEU A 9 -3.55 21.37 53.58
C LEU A 9 -3.30 21.70 52.10
N SER A 10 -2.04 21.84 51.71
CA SER A 10 -1.64 22.04 50.31
C SER A 10 -1.69 20.70 49.55
N LEU A 11 -2.72 20.50 48.72
CA LEU A 11 -2.81 19.39 47.78
C LEU A 11 -1.95 19.69 46.55
N PHE A 12 -0.81 19.00 46.41
CA PHE A 12 -0.05 19.02 45.16
C PHE A 12 -0.71 18.08 44.15
N PHE A 13 -1.37 18.63 43.13
CA PHE A 13 -1.75 17.87 41.94
C PHE A 13 -0.52 17.67 41.06
N LEU A 14 0.09 16.49 41.15
CA LEU A 14 0.99 15.98 40.11
C LEU A 14 0.14 15.62 38.89
N THR A 15 0.06 16.51 37.91
CA THR A 15 -0.50 16.21 36.58
C THR A 15 0.50 15.31 35.84
N SER A 16 0.36 14.00 36.04
CA SER A 16 0.97 13.00 35.14
C SER A 16 0.36 13.18 33.76
N ILE A 17 1.21 13.48 32.78
CA ILE A 17 0.83 13.56 31.37
C ILE A 17 0.58 12.11 30.92
N ALA A 18 -0.66 11.63 31.08
CA ALA A 18 -1.02 10.29 30.66
C ALA A 18 -0.83 10.18 29.14
N THR A 19 0.01 9.25 28.72
CA THR A 19 0.13 8.87 27.31
C THR A 19 -1.22 8.36 26.81
N PRO A 20 -1.64 8.68 25.58
CA PRO A 20 -2.93 8.24 25.05
C PRO A 20 -2.96 6.71 25.01
N ALA A 21 -3.95 6.13 25.69
CA ALA A 21 -4.12 4.69 25.73
C ALA A 21 -4.46 4.16 24.33
N LYS A 22 -3.75 3.11 23.89
CA LYS A 22 -3.98 2.43 22.61
C LYS A 22 -4.85 1.20 22.84
N ARG A 23 -5.64 0.81 21.84
CA ARG A 23 -6.54 -0.35 21.90
C ARG A 23 -6.00 -1.50 21.02
N TYR A 24 -5.70 -2.64 21.62
CA TYR A 24 -5.20 -3.85 20.95
C TYR A 24 -5.87 -5.08 21.56
N ASP A 25 -6.20 -6.12 20.78
CA ASP A 25 -6.66 -7.41 21.32
C ASP A 25 -5.44 -8.34 21.41
N LEU A 26 -4.89 -8.50 22.62
CA LEU A 26 -3.62 -9.19 22.86
C LEU A 26 -3.79 -10.65 23.28
N ASP A 27 -4.92 -10.99 23.89
CA ASP A 27 -5.24 -12.36 24.31
C ASP A 27 -6.09 -13.11 23.27
N GLY A 28 -6.50 -12.43 22.19
CA GLY A 28 -7.22 -13.02 21.05
C GLY A 28 -8.69 -13.31 21.37
N ASN A 29 -9.26 -12.65 22.38
CA ASN A 29 -10.64 -12.84 22.81
C ASN A 29 -11.65 -12.03 21.97
N GLY A 30 -11.18 -11.18 21.04
CA GLY A 30 -12.02 -10.32 20.19
C GLY A 30 -12.44 -8.99 20.83
N VAL A 31 -11.93 -8.65 22.03
CA VAL A 31 -12.22 -7.43 22.79
C VAL A 31 -10.96 -6.57 22.87
N PRO A 32 -11.03 -5.26 22.57
CA PRO A 32 -9.84 -4.41 22.64
C PRO A 32 -9.38 -4.16 24.08
N ASP A 33 -8.13 -4.50 24.39
CA ASP A 33 -7.45 -4.22 25.65
C ASP A 33 -6.97 -2.77 25.70
N LEU A 34 -6.99 -2.18 26.91
CA LEU A 34 -6.57 -0.81 27.13
C LEU A 34 -5.09 -0.78 27.52
N CYS A 35 -4.24 -0.28 26.64
CA CYS A 35 -2.80 -0.33 26.80
C CYS A 35 -2.16 1.05 26.97
N THR A 36 -1.24 1.17 27.92
CA THR A 36 -0.36 2.34 28.10
C THR A 36 1.10 1.95 27.98
N THR A 37 1.87 2.74 27.23
CA THR A 37 3.31 2.56 27.11
C THR A 37 4.01 3.17 28.32
N ASN A 38 4.85 2.36 28.96
CA ASN A 38 5.67 2.77 30.10
C ASN A 38 6.98 3.40 29.61
N SER A 39 7.60 4.22 30.46
CA SER A 39 8.87 4.89 30.15
C SER A 39 10.05 3.94 29.96
N ASP A 40 9.93 2.69 30.41
CA ASP A 40 10.98 1.66 30.34
C ASP A 40 10.89 0.79 29.07
N GLY A 41 10.03 1.15 28.10
CA GLY A 41 9.84 0.37 26.88
C GLY A 41 9.04 -0.92 27.10
N THR A 42 8.26 -1.00 28.18
CA THR A 42 7.18 -1.98 28.32
C THR A 42 5.83 -1.34 28.01
N ALA A 43 4.82 -2.16 27.75
CA ALA A 43 3.44 -1.72 27.74
C ALA A 43 2.67 -2.51 28.80
N SER A 44 1.88 -1.78 29.58
CA SER A 44 0.92 -2.35 30.52
C SER A 44 -0.45 -2.28 29.89
N CYS A 45 -1.15 -3.41 29.86
CA CYS A 45 -2.50 -3.51 29.31
C CYS A 45 -3.45 -4.06 30.36
N LEU A 46 -4.60 -3.40 30.45
CA LEU A 46 -5.76 -3.91 31.17
C LEU A 46 -6.59 -4.74 30.21
N LEU A 47 -6.64 -6.05 30.47
CA LEU A 47 -7.42 -7.00 29.69
C LEU A 47 -8.92 -6.85 29.98
N SER A 48 -9.74 -7.38 29.09
CA SER A 48 -11.21 -7.34 29.21
C SER A 48 -11.75 -8.04 30.47
N ASP A 49 -11.00 -9.00 31.02
CA ASP A 49 -11.29 -9.71 32.26
C ASP A 49 -10.87 -8.95 33.54
N GLY A 50 -10.30 -7.75 33.37
CA GLY A 50 -9.82 -6.90 34.45
C GLY A 50 -8.43 -7.27 34.97
N SER A 51 -7.79 -8.30 34.41
CA SER A 51 -6.40 -8.63 34.72
C SER A 51 -5.45 -7.64 34.05
N LEU A 52 -4.28 -7.46 34.67
CA LEU A 52 -3.26 -6.53 34.18
C LEU A 52 -2.05 -7.33 33.72
N THR A 53 -1.71 -7.18 32.44
CA THR A 53 -0.52 -7.82 31.87
C THR A 53 0.50 -6.75 31.48
N THR A 54 1.79 -7.09 31.61
CA THR A 54 2.88 -6.23 31.16
C THR A 54 3.79 -7.02 30.25
N PHE A 55 4.05 -6.50 29.07
CA PHE A 55 4.97 -7.09 28.11
C PHE A 55 6.00 -6.05 27.69
N LYS A 56 7.20 -6.51 27.38
CA LYS A 56 8.15 -5.65 26.66
C LYS A 56 7.53 -5.29 25.32
N THR A 57 7.52 -4.00 24.96
CA THR A 57 7.17 -3.60 23.60
C THR A 57 8.29 -4.08 22.68
N SER A 58 8.20 -5.34 22.26
CA SER A 58 9.15 -5.92 21.34
C SER A 58 8.66 -5.68 19.93
N THR A 59 8.91 -4.47 19.42
CA THR A 59 9.03 -4.22 17.99
C THR A 59 10.25 -3.38 17.67
N THR A 60 11.37 -3.62 18.37
CA THR A 60 12.58 -3.80 17.57
C THR A 60 12.46 -5.18 16.95
N ILE A 61 11.77 -5.27 15.80
CA ILE A 61 12.29 -6.17 14.77
C ILE A 61 13.77 -5.78 14.70
N PRO A 62 14.72 -6.66 15.04
CA PRO A 62 16.13 -6.32 14.90
C PRO A 62 16.25 -5.75 13.51
N ALA A 63 16.69 -4.49 13.38
CA ALA A 63 16.83 -3.88 12.07
C ALA A 63 17.63 -4.89 11.25
N PRO A 64 17.03 -5.51 10.22
CA PRO A 64 17.64 -6.65 9.59
C PRO A 64 18.99 -6.17 9.11
N ARG A 65 20.04 -6.76 9.67
CA ARG A 65 21.40 -6.36 9.39
C ARG A 65 21.58 -6.67 7.92
N ALA A 66 21.69 -5.63 7.09
CA ALA A 66 21.92 -5.77 5.66
C ALA A 66 23.01 -6.82 5.48
N THR A 67 22.66 -7.94 4.86
CA THR A 67 23.63 -9.02 4.67
C THR A 67 24.60 -8.67 3.55
N VAL A 68 24.19 -7.72 2.68
CA VAL A 68 24.91 -7.32 1.48
C VAL A 68 24.70 -5.83 1.15
N THR A 69 25.62 -5.26 0.37
CA THR A 69 25.48 -3.93 -0.23
C THR A 69 25.38 -4.08 -1.75
N LEU A 70 24.38 -3.47 -2.36
CA LEU A 70 24.29 -3.43 -3.83
C LEU A 70 25.42 -2.58 -4.40
N PRO A 71 26.05 -3.00 -5.51
CA PRO A 71 27.05 -2.18 -6.19
C PRO A 71 26.39 -0.97 -6.88
N ASP A 72 27.18 -0.14 -7.57
CA ASP A 72 26.63 0.92 -8.42
C ASP A 72 25.78 0.33 -9.57
N PRO A 73 24.85 1.10 -10.18
CA PRO A 73 23.97 0.59 -11.23
C PRO A 73 24.67 -0.02 -12.45
N ALA A 74 25.84 0.49 -12.85
CA ALA A 74 26.55 -0.01 -14.01
C ALA A 74 27.19 -1.38 -13.71
N THR A 75 27.74 -1.55 -12.50
CA THR A 75 28.23 -2.84 -12.00
C THR A 75 27.08 -3.81 -11.77
N PHE A 76 25.97 -3.38 -11.14
CA PHE A 76 24.77 -4.20 -10.97
C PHE A 76 24.30 -4.77 -12.31
N LYS A 77 24.20 -3.95 -13.37
CA LYS A 77 23.82 -4.43 -14.70
C LYS A 77 24.75 -5.54 -15.23
N LYS A 78 26.06 -5.44 -15.01
CA LYS A 78 27.04 -6.44 -15.45
C LYS A 78 26.96 -7.74 -14.64
N ASP A 79 26.52 -7.65 -13.39
CA ASP A 79 26.41 -8.78 -12.47
C ASP A 79 25.16 -9.66 -12.72
N ASN A 80 24.29 -9.29 -13.67
CA ASN A 80 23.12 -10.10 -14.03
C ASN A 80 23.55 -11.47 -14.58
N GLY A 81 22.97 -12.54 -14.05
CA GLY A 81 23.32 -13.93 -14.32
C GLY A 81 24.40 -14.49 -13.39
N THR A 82 25.02 -13.66 -12.53
CA THR A 82 26.07 -14.12 -11.59
C THR A 82 25.75 -13.76 -10.14
N LYS A 83 25.68 -12.48 -9.78
CA LYS A 83 25.36 -12.01 -8.41
C LYS A 83 23.89 -11.69 -8.22
N TRP A 84 23.14 -11.55 -9.29
CA TRP A 84 21.69 -11.57 -9.25
C TRP A 84 21.16 -12.12 -10.57
N SER A 85 19.90 -12.51 -10.60
CA SER A 85 19.25 -12.94 -11.82
C SER A 85 17.78 -12.57 -11.80
N ILE A 86 17.20 -12.52 -12.99
CA ILE A 86 15.76 -12.39 -13.20
C ILE A 86 15.31 -13.50 -14.14
N LYS A 87 14.19 -14.16 -13.83
CA LYS A 87 13.62 -15.21 -14.68
C LYS A 87 12.10 -15.10 -14.71
N TYR A 88 11.50 -15.35 -15.87
CA TYR A 88 10.06 -15.57 -15.99
C TYR A 88 9.69 -16.91 -15.35
N VAL A 89 8.68 -16.92 -14.48
CA VAL A 89 8.26 -18.11 -13.72
C VAL A 89 6.85 -18.60 -14.04
N GLY A 90 6.17 -17.93 -14.97
CA GLY A 90 4.81 -18.29 -15.37
C GLY A 90 3.87 -17.09 -15.38
N ASN A 91 2.62 -17.34 -15.74
CA ASN A 91 1.57 -16.33 -15.69
C ASN A 91 0.76 -16.47 -14.41
N LEU A 92 0.26 -15.35 -13.86
CA LEU A 92 -0.72 -15.39 -12.79
C LEU A 92 -1.99 -16.10 -13.28
N ALA A 93 -2.41 -17.11 -12.54
CA ALA A 93 -3.64 -17.84 -12.79
C ALA A 93 -4.69 -17.52 -11.71
N PHE A 94 -5.95 -17.61 -12.11
CA PHE A 94 -7.11 -17.55 -11.22
C PHE A 94 -7.66 -18.97 -11.02
N THR A 95 -8.61 -19.20 -10.12
CA THR A 95 -9.24 -20.52 -9.91
C THR A 95 -10.73 -20.53 -10.27
N GLY A 96 -11.30 -21.72 -10.48
CA GLY A 96 -12.74 -21.89 -10.63
C GLY A 96 -13.33 -21.26 -11.89
N THR A 97 -14.56 -20.74 -11.80
CA THR A 97 -15.35 -20.27 -12.95
C THR A 97 -14.68 -19.10 -13.68
N LEU A 98 -14.08 -18.15 -12.96
CA LEU A 98 -13.40 -17.02 -13.59
C LEU A 98 -12.17 -17.47 -14.40
N GLN A 99 -11.42 -18.48 -13.93
CA GLN A 99 -10.33 -19.07 -14.69
C GLN A 99 -10.81 -19.73 -15.99
N ALA A 100 -11.87 -20.52 -15.91
CA ALA A 100 -12.43 -21.21 -17.08
C ALA A 100 -12.92 -20.23 -18.15
N LYS A 101 -13.33 -19.03 -17.73
CA LYS A 101 -13.71 -17.93 -18.63
C LYS A 101 -12.52 -17.09 -19.11
N GLY A 102 -11.31 -17.38 -18.64
CA GLY A 102 -10.09 -16.67 -19.00
C GLY A 102 -10.03 -15.25 -18.44
N LEU A 103 -10.32 -15.09 -17.13
CA LEU A 103 -10.13 -13.84 -16.43
C LEU A 103 -8.68 -13.35 -16.58
N GLY A 104 -8.54 -12.07 -16.94
CA GLY A 104 -7.29 -11.33 -17.05
C GLY A 104 -7.55 -9.85 -16.79
N GLY A 105 -6.53 -9.02 -16.97
CA GLY A 105 -6.65 -7.59 -16.72
C GLY A 105 -5.31 -6.95 -16.41
N ASP A 106 -5.35 -5.89 -15.60
CA ASP A 106 -4.19 -5.12 -15.19
C ASP A 106 -4.03 -4.96 -13.67
N LYS A 107 -2.84 -4.46 -13.28
CA LYS A 107 -2.51 -3.94 -11.94
C LYS A 107 -2.81 -4.87 -10.73
N CYS A 108 -2.55 -6.17 -10.84
CA CYS A 108 -2.65 -7.05 -9.67
C CYS A 108 -1.44 -6.92 -8.74
N ARG A 109 -1.66 -6.43 -7.52
CA ARG A 109 -0.65 -6.28 -6.45
C ARG A 109 -1.05 -7.07 -5.23
N SER A 110 -0.07 -7.68 -4.57
CA SER A 110 -0.31 -8.40 -3.32
C SER A 110 0.02 -7.54 -2.10
N SER A 111 -0.62 -7.89 -1.00
CA SER A 111 -0.34 -7.35 0.33
C SER A 111 -0.79 -8.37 1.37
N LYS A 112 -0.42 -8.15 2.64
CA LYS A 112 -0.83 -9.01 3.75
C LYS A 112 -1.61 -8.24 4.80
N LEU A 113 -2.72 -8.83 5.26
CA LEU A 113 -3.45 -8.41 6.44
C LEU A 113 -3.67 -9.63 7.33
N GLY A 114 -3.17 -9.57 8.57
CA GLY A 114 -3.10 -10.74 9.45
C GLY A 114 -2.32 -11.88 8.79
N ASN A 115 -2.94 -13.05 8.67
CA ASN A 115 -2.38 -14.22 7.99
C ASN A 115 -2.83 -14.39 6.53
N LYS A 116 -3.65 -13.48 6.00
CA LYS A 116 -4.19 -13.56 4.64
C LYS A 116 -3.39 -12.70 3.67
N VAL A 117 -3.09 -13.25 2.50
CA VAL A 117 -2.63 -12.48 1.35
C VAL A 117 -3.85 -11.96 0.59
N ILE A 118 -3.85 -10.67 0.30
CA ILE A 118 -4.88 -9.99 -0.49
C ILE A 118 -4.25 -9.57 -1.82
N TRP A 119 -4.89 -9.95 -2.91
CA TRP A 119 -4.60 -9.47 -4.26
C TRP A 119 -5.60 -8.37 -4.60
N SER A 120 -5.13 -7.15 -4.83
CA SER A 120 -5.92 -6.03 -5.33
C SER A 120 -5.52 -5.78 -6.79
N CYS A 121 -6.48 -5.85 -7.70
CA CYS A 121 -6.25 -5.72 -9.14
C CYS A 121 -6.90 -4.44 -9.69
N GLY A 122 -6.54 -4.03 -10.90
CA GLY A 122 -7.14 -2.89 -11.58
C GLY A 122 -8.33 -3.31 -12.45
N ASP A 123 -8.29 -2.97 -13.74
CA ASP A 123 -9.34 -3.36 -14.68
C ASP A 123 -9.23 -4.87 -14.92
N MET A 124 -10.30 -5.60 -14.63
CA MET A 124 -10.37 -7.06 -14.73
C MET A 124 -11.61 -7.49 -15.50
N GLU A 125 -11.41 -8.33 -16.51
CA GLU A 125 -12.47 -8.90 -17.33
C GLU A 125 -12.07 -10.27 -17.90
N CYS A 126 -13.04 -11.02 -18.42
CA CYS A 126 -12.78 -12.31 -19.04
C CYS A 126 -12.59 -12.21 -20.56
N LYS A 127 -11.89 -13.19 -21.11
CA LYS A 127 -11.63 -13.32 -22.54
C LYS A 127 -12.92 -13.15 -23.37
N GLY A 128 -12.88 -12.20 -24.31
CA GLY A 128 -14.04 -11.80 -25.12
C GLY A 128 -14.68 -10.48 -24.67
N GLY A 129 -14.22 -9.91 -23.55
CA GLY A 129 -14.61 -8.60 -23.06
C GLY A 129 -15.93 -8.59 -22.27
N PHE A 130 -16.34 -7.37 -21.88
CA PHE A 130 -17.52 -7.07 -21.05
C PHE A 130 -18.82 -7.79 -21.45
N THR A 131 -19.12 -7.93 -22.75
CA THR A 131 -20.44 -8.35 -23.24
C THR A 131 -20.55 -9.83 -23.62
N SER A 132 -19.42 -10.52 -23.89
CA SER A 132 -19.47 -11.84 -24.53
C SER A 132 -19.08 -13.01 -23.62
N SER A 133 -18.36 -12.76 -22.53
CA SER A 133 -17.81 -13.79 -21.64
C SER A 133 -18.67 -14.09 -20.41
N GLY A 134 -19.65 -13.22 -20.12
CA GLY A 134 -20.59 -13.38 -19.00
C GLY A 134 -19.92 -13.44 -17.63
N CYS A 135 -18.71 -12.89 -17.46
CA CYS A 135 -18.06 -12.75 -16.15
C CYS A 135 -18.01 -11.29 -15.64
N GLY A 136 -18.44 -10.33 -16.48
CA GLY A 136 -18.53 -8.91 -16.18
C GLY A 136 -17.18 -8.19 -16.16
N PHE A 137 -17.17 -6.98 -15.60
CA PHE A 137 -16.01 -6.09 -15.52
C PHE A 137 -15.94 -5.44 -14.15
N SER A 138 -14.75 -5.39 -13.57
CA SER A 138 -14.46 -4.69 -12.33
C SER A 138 -13.23 -3.81 -12.54
N MET A 139 -13.30 -2.58 -12.04
CA MET A 139 -12.16 -1.67 -11.96
C MET A 139 -11.80 -1.58 -10.48
N GLY A 140 -10.93 -2.48 -10.03
CA GLY A 140 -10.56 -2.57 -8.62
C GLY A 140 -11.09 -3.78 -7.84
N PRO A 141 -11.12 -5.04 -8.34
CA PRO A 141 -11.54 -6.15 -7.50
C PRO A 141 -10.43 -6.59 -6.55
N ALA A 142 -10.82 -7.25 -5.45
CA ALA A 142 -9.86 -7.90 -4.57
C ALA A 142 -10.22 -9.34 -4.24
N PHE A 143 -9.18 -10.15 -4.05
CA PHE A 143 -9.26 -11.59 -3.86
C PHE A 143 -8.30 -12.04 -2.77
N TYR A 144 -8.53 -13.24 -2.23
CA TYR A 144 -7.51 -13.90 -1.42
C TYR A 144 -6.47 -14.61 -2.29
N GLY A 145 -5.22 -14.58 -1.82
CA GLY A 145 -4.15 -15.36 -2.40
C GLY A 145 -4.20 -16.83 -1.97
N THR A 146 -3.44 -17.65 -2.67
CA THR A 146 -3.07 -19.01 -2.22
C THR A 146 -1.67 -19.01 -1.61
N SER A 147 -1.09 -20.18 -1.35
CA SER A 147 0.33 -20.31 -1.02
C SER A 147 1.25 -20.08 -2.23
N SER A 148 0.70 -20.09 -3.45
CA SER A 148 1.44 -19.86 -4.69
C SER A 148 1.34 -18.41 -5.13
N VAL A 149 2.48 -17.81 -5.48
CA VAL A 149 2.53 -16.48 -6.11
C VAL A 149 1.85 -16.46 -7.49
N LEU A 150 1.73 -17.63 -8.13
CA LEU A 150 1.13 -17.80 -9.45
C LEU A 150 -0.38 -18.07 -9.40
N THR A 151 -1.01 -18.06 -8.21
CA THR A 151 -2.42 -18.47 -8.10
C THR A 151 -3.21 -17.59 -7.14
N VAL A 152 -4.23 -16.93 -7.68
CA VAL A 152 -5.23 -16.15 -6.95
C VAL A 152 -6.50 -17.01 -6.76
N ASN A 153 -7.02 -17.04 -5.55
CA ASN A 153 -8.23 -17.81 -5.26
C ASN A 153 -9.48 -17.01 -5.65
N THR A 154 -10.17 -17.49 -6.69
CA THR A 154 -11.46 -16.96 -7.16
C THR A 154 -12.56 -18.01 -7.14
N THR A 155 -12.36 -19.10 -6.39
CA THR A 155 -13.33 -20.18 -6.26
C THR A 155 -14.62 -19.67 -5.62
N GLY A 156 -15.77 -20.04 -6.19
CA GLY A 156 -17.09 -19.55 -5.74
C GLY A 156 -17.51 -18.21 -6.34
N ILE A 157 -16.65 -17.54 -7.11
CA ILE A 157 -16.97 -16.26 -7.74
C ILE A 157 -17.38 -16.49 -9.20
N SER A 158 -18.58 -16.04 -9.57
CA SER A 158 -19.12 -16.18 -10.94
C SER A 158 -19.00 -14.92 -11.78
N LEU A 159 -18.99 -13.76 -11.13
CA LEU A 159 -18.90 -12.42 -11.74
C LEU A 159 -17.82 -11.60 -11.04
N VAL A 160 -16.88 -11.01 -11.77
CA VAL A 160 -15.74 -10.31 -11.19
C VAL A 160 -16.16 -9.08 -10.38
N GLN A 161 -17.18 -8.33 -10.82
CA GLN A 161 -17.73 -7.18 -10.09
C GLN A 161 -18.41 -7.56 -8.77
N SER A 162 -18.72 -8.84 -8.55
CA SER A 162 -19.20 -9.27 -7.23
C SER A 162 -18.12 -9.08 -6.16
N ASN A 163 -16.86 -8.92 -6.57
CA ASN A 163 -15.68 -8.69 -5.73
C ASN A 163 -15.08 -7.28 -5.88
N ASP A 164 -15.85 -6.29 -6.36
CA ASP A 164 -15.44 -4.88 -6.33
C ASP A 164 -14.93 -4.52 -4.93
N PHE A 165 -13.68 -4.08 -4.85
CA PHE A 165 -13.04 -3.87 -3.55
C PHE A 165 -13.50 -2.56 -2.94
N ALA A 166 -13.31 -1.46 -3.67
CA ALA A 166 -13.86 -0.17 -3.29
C ALA A 166 -15.16 0.09 -4.06
N VAL A 167 -16.19 0.53 -3.34
CA VAL A 167 -17.49 0.91 -3.92
C VAL A 167 -17.77 2.40 -3.67
N PRO A 168 -18.63 3.03 -4.48
CA PRO A 168 -19.06 4.41 -4.26
C PRO A 168 -19.68 4.61 -2.88
N PHE A 169 -19.47 5.77 -2.28
CA PHE A 169 -20.18 6.16 -1.08
C PHE A 169 -21.63 6.51 -1.44
N SER A 170 -22.58 6.19 -0.58
CA SER A 170 -24.01 6.40 -0.87
C SER A 170 -24.37 7.87 -1.12
N GLY A 171 -23.58 8.80 -0.58
CA GLY A 171 -23.73 10.24 -0.80
C GLY A 171 -22.98 10.78 -2.04
N ASP A 172 -22.26 9.94 -2.78
CA ASP A 172 -21.56 10.41 -3.98
C ASP A 172 -22.56 10.73 -5.10
N PRO A 173 -22.31 11.79 -5.89
CA PRO A 173 -23.09 12.05 -7.09
C PRO A 173 -22.99 10.86 -8.05
N LYS A 174 -24.11 10.47 -8.64
CA LYS A 174 -24.15 9.43 -9.67
C LYS A 174 -23.45 9.92 -10.96
N PRO A 175 -22.86 9.01 -11.75
CA PRO A 175 -22.35 9.33 -13.07
C PRO A 175 -23.39 10.05 -13.90
N VAL A 176 -22.94 11.09 -14.61
CA VAL A 176 -23.77 11.88 -15.52
C VAL A 176 -23.37 11.52 -16.95
N ALA A 177 -24.37 11.41 -17.83
CA ALA A 177 -24.17 11.13 -19.25
C ALA A 177 -23.09 12.06 -19.86
N PRO A 178 -22.19 11.54 -20.71
CA PRO A 178 -22.23 10.20 -21.31
C PRO A 178 -21.71 9.08 -20.40
N GLN A 179 -21.23 9.39 -19.19
CA GLN A 179 -20.77 8.37 -18.25
C GLN A 179 -21.95 7.60 -17.64
N SER A 180 -21.75 6.29 -17.47
CA SER A 180 -22.80 5.35 -17.06
C SER A 180 -22.41 4.52 -15.83
N ALA A 181 -21.13 4.49 -15.46
CA ALA A 181 -20.62 3.67 -14.38
C ALA A 181 -19.60 4.40 -13.50
N PHE A 182 -19.51 3.95 -12.25
CA PHE A 182 -18.38 4.26 -11.38
C PHE A 182 -17.25 3.27 -11.67
N GLY A 183 -16.02 3.72 -11.46
CA GLY A 183 -14.85 2.87 -11.41
C GLY A 183 -13.93 3.31 -10.29
N MET A 184 -13.28 2.36 -9.61
CA MET A 184 -12.43 2.62 -8.45
C MET A 184 -11.03 2.00 -8.64
N ASP A 185 -10.06 2.77 -9.12
CA ASP A 185 -8.69 2.24 -9.22
C ASP A 185 -8.11 2.14 -7.81
N THR A 186 -7.61 0.98 -7.40
CA THR A 186 -7.22 0.71 -6.00
C THR A 186 -5.73 0.48 -5.83
N SER A 187 -5.24 0.86 -4.65
CA SER A 187 -3.91 0.48 -4.16
C SER A 187 -3.92 -0.96 -3.62
N ASN A 188 -2.74 -1.43 -3.20
CA ASN A 188 -2.65 -2.57 -2.27
C ASN A 188 -3.22 -2.21 -0.88
N VAL A 189 -3.23 -3.16 0.06
CA VAL A 189 -3.65 -2.94 1.46
C VAL A 189 -2.45 -2.65 2.35
N ALA A 190 -2.60 -1.67 3.25
CA ALA A 190 -1.68 -1.42 4.35
C ALA A 190 -2.38 -1.74 5.67
N ALA A 191 -1.78 -2.59 6.50
CA ALA A 191 -2.33 -2.93 7.81
C ALA A 191 -2.31 -1.72 8.76
N ILE A 192 -3.42 -1.46 9.45
CA ILE A 192 -3.46 -0.59 10.64
C ILE A 192 -3.10 -1.44 11.86
N ASN A 193 -3.70 -2.62 11.96
CA ASN A 193 -3.43 -3.64 12.97
C ASN A 193 -3.60 -5.04 12.35
N ALA A 194 -3.66 -6.09 13.17
CA ALA A 194 -3.72 -7.48 12.70
C ALA A 194 -5.01 -7.83 11.94
N THR A 195 -6.13 -7.14 12.22
CA THR A 195 -7.46 -7.46 11.67
C THR A 195 -8.04 -6.36 10.78
N HIS A 196 -7.45 -5.16 10.85
CA HIS A 196 -7.89 -3.98 10.10
C HIS A 196 -6.75 -3.40 9.26
N GLY A 197 -7.05 -3.11 8.01
CA GLY A 197 -6.16 -2.41 7.09
C GLY A 197 -6.88 -1.26 6.39
N VAL A 198 -6.17 -0.62 5.47
CA VAL A 198 -6.71 0.40 4.58
C VAL A 198 -6.23 0.17 3.17
N ALA A 199 -7.07 0.55 2.21
CA ALA A 199 -6.68 0.74 0.83
C ALA A 199 -7.13 2.12 0.37
N TYR A 200 -6.41 2.67 -0.59
CA TYR A 200 -6.73 3.92 -1.24
C TYR A 200 -7.34 3.61 -2.58
N ALA A 201 -8.28 4.45 -3.00
CA ALA A 201 -8.87 4.35 -4.30
C ALA A 201 -8.95 5.72 -4.96
N PHE A 202 -9.02 5.73 -6.29
CA PHE A 202 -9.32 6.92 -7.06
C PHE A 202 -10.58 6.69 -7.89
N GLU A 203 -11.59 7.51 -7.63
CA GLU A 203 -12.88 7.40 -8.29
C GLU A 203 -12.83 8.06 -9.67
N ILE A 204 -13.35 7.33 -10.66
CA ILE A 204 -13.47 7.77 -12.05
C ILE A 204 -14.88 7.41 -12.52
N TRP A 205 -15.56 8.34 -13.20
CA TRP A 205 -16.78 7.99 -13.94
C TRP A 205 -16.41 7.56 -15.35
N ARG A 206 -16.94 6.42 -15.78
CA ARG A 206 -16.63 5.76 -17.05
C ARG A 206 -17.90 5.28 -17.74
N GLY A 207 -17.70 4.59 -18.87
CA GLY A 207 -18.76 3.90 -19.61
C GLY A 207 -19.43 4.77 -20.68
N ALA A 208 -18.82 5.91 -21.03
CA ALA A 208 -19.15 6.62 -22.25
C ALA A 208 -18.76 5.81 -23.49
N SER A 209 -19.60 5.87 -24.52
CA SER A 209 -19.39 5.13 -25.78
C SER A 209 -18.15 5.57 -26.56
N ASP A 210 -17.63 6.77 -26.28
CA ASP A 210 -16.41 7.33 -26.87
C ASP A 210 -15.14 6.98 -26.08
N GLY A 211 -15.27 6.20 -24.99
CA GLY A 211 -14.16 5.85 -24.10
C GLY A 211 -13.70 6.99 -23.19
N SER A 212 -14.37 8.14 -23.20
CA SER A 212 -14.06 9.24 -22.30
C SER A 212 -14.34 8.86 -20.84
N PHE A 213 -13.64 9.52 -19.93
CA PHE A 213 -13.81 9.32 -18.49
C PHE A 213 -13.70 10.65 -17.73
N VAL A 214 -14.24 10.69 -16.51
CA VAL A 214 -14.20 11.87 -15.64
C VAL A 214 -13.58 11.49 -14.30
N ASN A 215 -12.38 12.02 -14.03
CA ASN A 215 -11.74 11.89 -12.71
C ASN A 215 -12.57 12.60 -11.63
N ARG A 216 -12.69 12.00 -10.45
CA ARG A 216 -13.49 12.54 -9.35
C ARG A 216 -12.66 12.88 -8.12
N GLY A 217 -11.80 11.98 -7.67
CA GLY A 217 -10.93 12.24 -6.53
C GLY A 217 -10.56 10.99 -5.74
N ASN A 218 -9.90 11.19 -4.61
CA ASN A 218 -9.42 10.11 -3.77
C ASN A 218 -10.48 9.62 -2.79
N ALA A 219 -10.54 8.32 -2.59
CA ALA A 219 -11.28 7.65 -1.53
C ALA A 219 -10.32 6.80 -0.69
N VAL A 220 -10.71 6.52 0.55
CA VAL A 220 -10.03 5.55 1.42
C VAL A 220 -11.08 4.59 1.95
N VAL A 221 -10.75 3.31 1.95
CA VAL A 221 -11.61 2.24 2.46
C VAL A 221 -10.96 1.58 3.66
N SER A 222 -11.76 1.29 4.68
CA SER A 222 -11.40 0.40 5.77
C SER A 222 -11.49 -1.03 5.28
N VAL A 223 -10.45 -1.84 5.53
CA VAL A 223 -10.35 -3.22 5.06
C VAL A 223 -10.38 -4.18 6.25
N THR A 224 -11.29 -5.15 6.20
CA THR A 224 -11.34 -6.28 7.15
C THR A 224 -11.31 -7.61 6.40
N LEU A 225 -11.09 -8.70 7.13
CA LEU A 225 -11.03 -10.04 6.57
C LEU A 225 -12.41 -10.71 6.63
N GLY A 226 -13.04 -10.91 5.47
CA GLY A 226 -14.22 -11.78 5.34
C GLY A 226 -13.86 -13.25 5.17
N ASN A 227 -14.85 -14.14 5.22
CA ASN A 227 -14.61 -15.58 5.10
C ASN A 227 -14.08 -15.98 3.70
N GLU A 228 -14.67 -15.42 2.65
CA GLU A 228 -14.40 -15.81 1.26
C GLU A 228 -13.56 -14.78 0.50
N ARG A 229 -13.61 -13.51 0.94
CA ARG A 229 -12.93 -12.37 0.30
C ARG A 229 -12.63 -11.25 1.31
N PRO A 230 -11.66 -10.37 1.03
CA PRO A 230 -11.50 -9.15 1.81
C PRO A 230 -12.75 -8.28 1.70
N ILE A 231 -13.09 -7.58 2.79
CA ILE A 231 -14.22 -6.65 2.84
C ILE A 231 -13.64 -5.24 2.93
N ALA A 232 -13.95 -4.40 1.96
CA ALA A 232 -13.61 -2.98 2.01
C ALA A 232 -14.87 -2.13 2.19
N THR A 233 -14.85 -1.27 3.19
CA THR A 233 -15.95 -0.37 3.52
C THR A 233 -15.48 1.06 3.37
N ARG A 234 -16.14 1.82 2.50
CA ARG A 234 -15.86 3.25 2.33
C ARG A 234 -16.42 4.03 3.51
N VAL A 235 -15.54 4.72 4.24
CA VAL A 235 -15.88 5.48 5.45
C VAL A 235 -15.95 6.97 5.08
N GLY A 236 -17.00 7.36 4.36
CA GLY A 236 -17.30 8.75 4.01
C GLY A 236 -17.08 9.17 2.55
N PRO A 237 -17.22 10.48 2.26
CA PRO A 237 -17.09 11.02 0.90
C PRO A 237 -15.65 10.96 0.40
N LEU A 238 -15.42 11.40 -0.84
CA LEU A 238 -14.07 11.59 -1.36
C LEU A 238 -13.25 12.53 -0.46
N LEU A 239 -12.00 12.16 -0.20
CA LEU A 239 -11.04 13.00 0.53
C LEU A 239 -10.65 14.25 -0.25
N THR A 240 -10.76 14.20 -1.58
CA THR A 240 -10.27 15.24 -2.48
C THR A 240 -11.16 15.37 -3.71
N GLY A 241 -10.99 16.47 -4.46
CA GLY A 241 -11.40 16.55 -5.85
C GLY A 241 -10.38 15.94 -6.82
N PRO A 242 -10.58 16.13 -8.15
CA PRO A 242 -9.76 15.47 -9.17
C PRO A 242 -8.40 16.12 -9.42
N ASN A 243 -8.18 17.33 -8.93
CA ASN A 243 -6.97 18.12 -9.20
C ASN A 243 -5.80 17.81 -8.25
N THR A 244 -5.91 16.78 -7.42
CA THR A 244 -4.88 16.34 -6.49
C THR A 244 -4.09 15.16 -7.05
N ILE A 245 -2.99 14.79 -6.40
CA ILE A 245 -2.37 13.47 -6.64
C ILE A 245 -3.40 12.34 -6.45
N GLN A 246 -3.22 11.25 -7.21
CA GLN A 246 -3.88 9.98 -6.95
C GLN A 246 -3.19 9.31 -5.74
N LEU A 247 -3.71 9.59 -4.55
CA LEU A 247 -3.10 9.31 -3.27
C LEU A 247 -2.88 7.80 -3.08
N GLY A 248 -1.62 7.37 -2.94
CA GLY A 248 -1.27 5.97 -2.72
C GLY A 248 -1.45 5.04 -3.93
N LEU A 249 -1.83 5.55 -5.11
CA LEU A 249 -2.02 4.69 -6.28
C LEU A 249 -0.74 4.17 -6.90
N LEU A 250 0.41 4.83 -6.71
CA LEU A 250 1.68 4.19 -7.06
C LEU A 250 1.90 3.01 -6.11
N ALA A 251 1.80 3.25 -4.80
CA ALA A 251 1.89 2.22 -3.75
C ALA A 251 1.47 2.79 -2.39
N ILE A 252 1.20 1.88 -1.45
CA ILE A 252 1.16 2.20 -0.02
C ILE A 252 1.97 1.20 0.80
N LEU A 253 2.54 1.67 1.91
CA LEU A 253 3.35 0.85 2.82
C LEU A 253 3.06 1.22 4.27
N ARG A 254 2.86 0.22 5.11
CA ARG A 254 2.84 0.39 6.57
C ARG A 254 4.27 0.28 7.12
N ASP A 255 4.74 1.30 7.84
CA ASP A 255 6.01 1.26 8.57
C ASP A 255 5.94 2.06 9.88
N GLY A 256 6.42 1.48 10.99
CA GLY A 256 6.47 2.15 12.30
C GLY A 256 5.09 2.45 12.92
N ASP A 257 4.66 3.71 12.92
CA ASP A 257 3.31 4.17 13.33
C ASP A 257 2.54 4.81 12.16
N PHE A 258 3.05 4.70 10.93
CA PHE A 258 2.54 5.43 9.77
C PHE A 258 2.17 4.51 8.60
N VAL A 259 1.13 4.91 7.87
CA VAL A 259 0.90 4.48 6.50
C VAL A 259 1.53 5.53 5.58
N TYR A 260 2.50 5.11 4.78
CA TYR A 260 3.12 5.91 3.73
C TYR A 260 2.36 5.72 2.42
N THR A 261 2.11 6.83 1.73
CA THR A 261 1.45 6.87 0.43
C THR A 261 2.41 7.41 -0.62
N TYR A 262 2.57 6.69 -1.71
CA TYR A 262 3.40 7.10 -2.84
C TYR A 262 2.50 7.41 -4.03
N SER A 263 2.73 8.55 -4.67
CA SER A 263 1.90 9.02 -5.78
C SER A 263 2.73 9.75 -6.82
N ILE A 264 2.35 9.64 -8.09
CA ILE A 264 3.01 10.38 -9.16
C ILE A 264 2.70 11.88 -9.04
N GLY A 265 3.75 12.70 -9.10
CA GLY A 265 3.69 14.15 -9.00
C GLY A 265 4.96 14.77 -8.44
N GLY A 266 4.98 16.09 -8.37
CA GLY A 266 6.06 16.86 -7.76
C GLY A 266 7.38 16.88 -8.55
N PRO A 267 8.41 17.59 -8.03
CA PRO A 267 9.63 17.86 -8.78
C PRO A 267 10.43 16.62 -9.18
N SER A 268 10.42 15.58 -8.33
CA SER A 268 11.11 14.31 -8.58
C SER A 268 10.26 13.29 -9.34
N GLY A 269 8.98 13.59 -9.60
CA GLY A 269 8.03 12.67 -10.22
C GLY A 269 7.30 11.76 -9.23
N ILE A 270 7.70 11.72 -7.96
CA ILE A 270 6.95 11.03 -6.89
C ILE A 270 6.83 11.92 -5.64
N ILE A 271 5.60 12.09 -5.16
CA ILE A 271 5.28 12.66 -3.85
C ILE A 271 5.08 11.52 -2.85
N VAL A 272 5.74 11.61 -1.69
CA VAL A 272 5.48 10.74 -0.54
C VAL A 272 4.72 11.51 0.54
N GLY A 273 3.61 10.92 0.96
CA GLY A 273 2.83 11.33 2.12
C GLY A 273 2.92 10.30 3.23
N ARG A 274 2.59 10.70 4.45
CA ARG A 274 2.36 9.80 5.57
C ARG A 274 1.21 10.29 6.43
N VAL A 275 0.51 9.34 7.03
CA VAL A 275 -0.57 9.55 8.00
C VAL A 275 -0.44 8.50 9.09
N ALA A 276 -0.85 8.83 10.32
CA ALA A 276 -0.83 7.87 11.40
C ALA A 276 -1.66 6.62 11.01
N ALA A 277 -1.13 5.43 11.28
CA ALA A 277 -1.81 4.16 11.03
C ALA A 277 -2.98 3.98 12.01
N SER A 278 -4.08 4.67 11.72
CA SER A 278 -5.27 4.84 12.52
C SER A 278 -6.39 5.42 11.64
N ASP A 279 -7.55 5.72 12.22
CA ASP A 279 -8.67 6.36 11.52
C ASP A 279 -8.35 7.75 10.94
N GLN A 280 -7.20 8.35 11.29
CA GLN A 280 -6.72 9.58 10.65
C GLN A 280 -6.52 9.45 9.14
N VAL A 281 -6.37 8.23 8.61
CA VAL A 281 -6.36 7.93 7.16
C VAL A 281 -7.62 8.43 6.43
N PHE A 282 -8.74 8.63 7.13
CA PHE A 282 -9.98 9.14 6.55
C PHE A 282 -10.07 10.68 6.58
N SER A 283 -9.00 11.38 6.94
CA SER A 283 -8.96 12.84 7.04
C SER A 283 -7.84 13.42 6.18
N ALA A 284 -8.20 14.13 5.11
CA ALA A 284 -7.24 14.79 4.22
C ALA A 284 -6.29 15.75 4.97
N SER A 285 -6.76 16.40 6.04
CA SER A 285 -5.96 17.32 6.85
C SER A 285 -4.93 16.65 7.75
N ALA A 286 -5.02 15.33 7.97
CA ALA A 286 -4.07 14.60 8.80
C ALA A 286 -2.78 14.22 8.05
N TYR A 287 -2.77 14.32 6.72
CA TYR A 287 -1.63 13.93 5.91
C TYR A 287 -0.48 14.93 6.00
N SER A 288 0.71 14.39 6.21
CA SER A 288 1.96 15.13 6.12
C SER A 288 2.75 14.66 4.90
N PHE A 289 3.36 15.60 4.18
CA PHE A 289 4.12 15.31 2.97
C PHE A 289 5.57 15.75 3.13
N LEU A 290 6.49 14.97 2.54
CA LEU A 290 7.91 15.30 2.55
C LEU A 290 8.16 16.53 1.68
N VAL A 291 8.81 17.54 2.25
CA VAL A 291 9.18 18.77 1.53
C VAL A 291 10.23 18.45 0.48
N ALA A 292 10.01 18.93 -0.75
CA ALA A 292 10.92 18.69 -1.86
C ALA A 292 12.35 19.17 -1.56
N GLY A 293 13.34 18.34 -1.88
CA GLY A 293 14.75 18.61 -1.58
C GLY A 293 15.16 18.34 -0.14
N SER A 294 14.23 17.99 0.74
CA SER A 294 14.52 17.57 2.12
C SER A 294 14.54 16.05 2.24
N THR A 295 15.36 15.56 3.17
CA THR A 295 15.39 14.15 3.59
C THR A 295 14.74 13.92 4.95
N SER A 296 14.18 14.96 5.59
CA SER A 296 13.65 14.85 6.95
C SER A 296 12.50 15.80 7.30
N THR A 297 12.26 16.82 6.47
CA THR A 297 11.25 17.85 6.75
C THR A 297 9.89 17.45 6.20
N TRP A 298 8.92 17.31 7.10
CA TRP A 298 7.53 17.01 6.77
C TRP A 298 6.65 18.23 7.06
N LYS A 299 5.65 18.46 6.21
CA LYS A 299 4.66 19.51 6.42
C LYS A 299 3.25 18.96 6.26
N THR A 300 2.36 19.41 7.13
CA THR A 300 0.92 19.12 7.09
C THR A 300 0.21 20.32 6.45
N PRO A 301 -0.06 20.29 5.13
CA PRO A 301 -0.68 21.42 4.43
C PRO A 301 -2.18 21.61 4.77
N GLY A 302 -2.83 20.65 5.43
CA GLY A 302 -4.27 20.65 5.66
C GLY A 302 -5.11 20.11 4.50
N SER A 303 -4.49 19.77 3.36
CA SER A 303 -5.14 19.15 2.20
C SER A 303 -4.16 18.27 1.41
N ILE A 304 -4.67 17.37 0.57
CA ILE A 304 -3.83 16.57 -0.33
C ILE A 304 -3.33 17.46 -1.48
N PRO A 305 -2.03 17.46 -1.81
CA PRO A 305 -1.46 18.38 -2.79
C PRO A 305 -1.87 18.05 -4.23
N ALA A 306 -1.80 19.05 -5.10
CA ALA A 306 -1.86 18.88 -6.55
C ALA A 306 -0.64 18.08 -7.06
N ALA A 307 -0.83 17.31 -8.13
CA ALA A 307 0.27 16.58 -8.78
C ALA A 307 1.36 17.52 -9.32
N SER A 308 1.00 18.76 -9.67
CA SER A 308 1.92 19.81 -10.11
C SER A 308 2.62 20.56 -8.96
N SER A 309 2.37 20.19 -7.69
CA SER A 309 2.99 20.85 -6.53
C SER A 309 4.51 20.78 -6.59
N THR A 310 5.18 21.92 -6.58
CA THR A 310 6.65 21.98 -6.47
C THR A 310 7.15 21.91 -5.03
N THR A 311 6.24 21.94 -4.04
CA THR A 311 6.57 21.99 -2.61
C THR A 311 6.92 20.63 -2.03
N PHE A 312 6.38 19.55 -2.60
CA PHE A 312 6.50 18.20 -2.04
C PHE A 312 7.13 17.25 -3.06
N GLY A 313 7.95 16.33 -2.58
CA GLY A 313 8.60 15.34 -3.43
C GLY A 313 9.71 14.59 -2.71
N MET A 314 9.97 13.36 -3.14
CA MET A 314 11.13 12.59 -2.67
C MET A 314 12.43 13.06 -3.34
N THR A 315 13.57 12.63 -2.83
CA THR A 315 14.88 12.85 -3.44
C THR A 315 15.46 11.52 -3.96
N THR A 316 16.11 11.56 -5.12
CA THR A 316 16.85 10.42 -5.69
C THR A 316 18.20 10.90 -6.23
N THR A 317 19.20 10.01 -6.22
CA THR A 317 20.50 10.25 -6.87
C THR A 317 20.49 9.97 -8.37
N ASN A 318 19.34 9.68 -8.97
CA ASN A 318 19.20 9.63 -10.43
C ASN A 318 19.61 10.95 -11.09
N SER A 319 20.10 10.86 -12.33
CA SER A 319 20.38 12.05 -13.14
C SER A 319 19.12 12.92 -13.26
N GLY A 320 19.27 14.23 -13.01
CA GLY A 320 18.15 15.18 -12.99
C GLY A 320 17.25 15.10 -11.76
N GLY A 321 17.56 14.25 -10.77
CA GLY A 321 16.82 14.16 -9.50
C GLY A 321 15.40 13.61 -9.64
N LYS A 322 15.13 12.81 -10.68
CA LYS A 322 13.80 12.29 -11.01
C LYS A 322 13.76 10.77 -11.06
N PHE A 323 12.62 10.21 -10.64
CA PHE A 323 12.32 8.80 -10.80
C PHE A 323 11.81 8.53 -12.21
N SER A 324 12.33 7.48 -12.82
CA SER A 324 11.80 6.89 -14.06
C SER A 324 10.66 5.93 -13.71
N CYS A 325 9.53 6.47 -13.21
CA CYS A 325 8.34 5.70 -12.83
C CYS A 325 7.07 6.26 -13.48
N GLY A 326 6.22 5.38 -13.99
CA GLY A 326 4.83 5.66 -14.35
C GLY A 326 3.88 5.53 -13.17
N ALA A 327 2.57 5.54 -13.43
CA ALA A 327 1.51 5.58 -12.41
C ALA A 327 1.48 4.39 -11.44
N TYR A 328 2.18 3.29 -11.73
CA TYR A 328 2.00 2.00 -11.08
C TYR A 328 3.32 1.37 -10.67
N GLY A 329 3.31 0.70 -9.52
CA GLY A 329 4.49 0.13 -8.91
C GLY A 329 4.21 -0.48 -7.54
N SER A 330 5.28 -0.66 -6.76
CA SER A 330 5.21 -1.19 -5.40
C SER A 330 6.35 -0.63 -4.56
N VAL A 331 6.07 -0.44 -3.26
CA VAL A 331 7.12 -0.14 -2.27
C VAL A 331 7.05 -1.18 -1.16
N PHE A 332 8.19 -1.78 -0.86
CA PHE A 332 8.29 -2.79 0.19
C PHE A 332 9.66 -2.75 0.86
N PHE A 333 9.77 -3.38 2.02
CA PHE A 333 11.06 -3.57 2.66
C PHE A 333 11.63 -4.93 2.29
N ASN A 334 12.86 -4.98 1.78
CA ASN A 334 13.58 -6.21 1.49
C ASN A 334 14.54 -6.54 2.64
N THR A 335 14.32 -7.67 3.31
CA THR A 335 15.09 -8.08 4.50
C THR A 335 16.52 -8.50 4.20
N TYR A 336 16.79 -9.11 3.04
CA TYR A 336 18.13 -9.51 2.62
C TYR A 336 19.00 -8.27 2.37
N LEU A 337 18.48 -7.30 1.62
CA LEU A 337 19.18 -6.03 1.36
C LEU A 337 19.23 -5.11 2.58
N GLY A 338 18.29 -5.24 3.52
CA GLY A 338 18.11 -4.28 4.61
C GLY A 338 17.72 -2.90 4.08
N LYS A 339 16.90 -2.85 3.02
CA LYS A 339 16.52 -1.62 2.30
C LYS A 339 15.04 -1.62 1.95
N TYR A 340 14.47 -0.42 1.91
CA TYR A 340 13.23 -0.17 1.19
C TYR A 340 13.49 -0.21 -0.31
N VAL A 341 12.56 -0.78 -1.05
CA VAL A 341 12.64 -1.00 -2.49
C VAL A 341 11.42 -0.38 -3.14
N ILE A 342 11.61 0.49 -4.13
CA ILE A 342 10.58 0.85 -5.11
C ILE A 342 10.80 -0.02 -6.34
N ILE A 343 9.74 -0.63 -6.86
CA ILE A 343 9.68 -1.17 -8.21
C ILE A 343 8.58 -0.44 -8.98
N CYS A 344 8.88 -0.04 -10.21
CA CYS A 344 7.93 0.66 -11.06
C CYS A 344 8.28 0.44 -12.53
N THR A 345 7.33 0.73 -13.41
CA THR A 345 7.57 0.68 -14.86
C THR A 345 7.86 2.07 -15.43
N ALA A 346 8.79 2.20 -16.37
CA ALA A 346 8.89 3.32 -17.30
C ALA A 346 8.53 2.88 -18.72
N PHE A 347 7.81 3.75 -19.46
CA PHE A 347 7.46 3.56 -20.88
C PHE A 347 6.92 2.17 -21.25
N GLU A 348 6.15 1.55 -20.36
CA GLU A 348 5.53 0.23 -20.56
C GLU A 348 6.49 -0.91 -20.92
N ASN A 349 7.81 -0.75 -20.74
CA ASN A 349 8.79 -1.75 -21.20
C ASN A 349 9.99 -1.92 -20.25
N PHE A 350 10.17 -0.98 -19.31
CA PHE A 350 11.32 -0.97 -18.42
C PHE A 350 10.86 -1.12 -16.98
N THR A 351 11.28 -2.19 -16.31
CA THR A 351 11.08 -2.33 -14.85
C THR A 351 12.32 -1.82 -14.14
N ASN A 352 12.15 -0.77 -13.34
CA ASN A 352 13.20 -0.13 -12.58
C ASN A 352 13.07 -0.43 -11.09
N MET A 353 14.19 -0.55 -10.40
CA MET A 353 14.30 -0.71 -8.96
C MET A 353 15.08 0.46 -8.34
N TYR A 354 14.61 0.96 -7.21
CA TYR A 354 15.32 1.96 -6.40
C TYR A 354 15.39 1.48 -4.98
N VAL A 355 16.48 1.80 -4.26
CA VAL A 355 16.65 1.41 -2.86
C VAL A 355 16.87 2.61 -1.94
N SER A 356 16.40 2.50 -0.70
CA SER A 356 16.65 3.49 0.35
C SER A 356 16.76 2.84 1.74
N ALA A 357 17.40 3.54 2.68
CA ALA A 357 17.45 3.15 4.08
C ALA A 357 16.17 3.49 4.85
N THR A 358 15.35 4.42 4.34
CA THR A 358 14.08 4.84 4.95
C THR A 358 12.95 4.67 3.92
N PRO A 359 11.68 4.64 4.32
CA PRO A 359 10.57 4.53 3.36
C PRO A 359 10.39 5.80 2.51
N PHE A 360 11.06 6.91 2.81
CA PHE A 360 10.85 8.20 2.13
C PHE A 360 12.09 8.74 1.42
N GLY A 361 13.23 8.06 1.54
CA GLY A 361 14.48 8.46 0.89
C GLY A 361 15.56 9.00 1.84
N PRO A 362 16.69 9.47 1.30
CA PRO A 362 16.97 9.61 -0.13
C PRO A 362 17.06 8.24 -0.83
N TRP A 363 16.63 8.20 -2.09
CA TRP A 363 16.64 7.01 -2.92
C TRP A 363 17.89 6.95 -3.78
N SER A 364 18.34 5.73 -4.08
CA SER A 364 19.45 5.47 -5.00
C SER A 364 19.15 5.96 -6.42
N ALA A 365 20.15 5.82 -7.29
CA ALA A 365 19.94 5.81 -8.73
C ALA A 365 19.19 4.52 -9.13
N GLU A 366 18.69 4.50 -10.35
CA GLU A 366 17.90 3.40 -10.90
C GLU A 366 18.75 2.15 -11.14
N TYR A 367 18.23 1.02 -10.69
CA TYR A 367 18.71 -0.31 -11.03
C TYR A 367 17.72 -0.93 -12.02
N GLY A 368 18.11 -1.08 -13.28
CA GLY A 368 17.26 -1.71 -14.29
C GLY A 368 17.14 -3.22 -14.04
N LEU A 369 15.91 -3.71 -13.84
CA LEU A 369 15.63 -5.14 -13.62
C LEU A 369 15.25 -5.86 -14.91
N LEU A 370 14.35 -5.27 -15.70
CA LEU A 370 13.82 -5.88 -16.92
C LEU A 370 13.74 -4.84 -18.04
N ASN A 371 14.18 -5.22 -19.24
CA ASN A 371 14.12 -4.40 -20.44
C ASN A 371 13.82 -5.31 -21.64
N GLY A 372 12.84 -4.93 -22.47
CA GLY A 372 12.61 -5.56 -23.76
C GLY A 372 11.86 -6.89 -23.74
N TRP A 373 11.16 -7.21 -22.66
CA TRP A 373 10.27 -8.40 -22.60
C TRP A 373 9.04 -8.26 -23.53
N GLY A 374 8.62 -7.03 -23.80
CA GLY A 374 7.42 -6.68 -24.54
C GLY A 374 6.63 -5.60 -23.81
N ILE A 375 5.52 -5.17 -24.42
CA ILE A 375 4.62 -4.18 -23.82
C ILE A 375 4.07 -4.75 -22.52
N GLY A 376 4.27 -4.02 -21.43
CA GLY A 376 4.04 -4.43 -20.07
C GLY A 376 4.04 -3.20 -19.15
N TYR A 377 2.91 -2.80 -18.57
CA TYR A 377 2.90 -1.76 -17.55
C TYR A 377 2.52 -2.30 -16.18
N GLY A 378 2.81 -1.53 -15.14
CA GLY A 378 2.44 -1.86 -13.76
C GLY A 378 3.26 -2.99 -13.17
N SER A 379 4.56 -2.78 -13.04
CA SER A 379 5.45 -3.73 -12.35
C SER A 379 5.09 -3.80 -10.85
N MET A 380 4.30 -4.79 -10.45
CA MET A 380 3.80 -4.96 -9.08
C MET A 380 4.61 -6.02 -8.35
N ALA A 381 5.23 -5.67 -7.23
CA ALA A 381 6.00 -6.61 -6.43
C ALA A 381 5.11 -7.44 -5.50
N HIS A 382 5.57 -8.65 -5.18
CA HIS A 382 4.87 -9.63 -4.35
C HIS A 382 5.78 -10.19 -3.24
N PRO A 383 6.28 -9.33 -2.34
CA PRO A 383 7.25 -9.73 -1.31
C PRO A 383 6.68 -10.72 -0.29
N GLU A 384 5.35 -10.82 -0.14
CA GLU A 384 4.68 -11.73 0.78
C GLU A 384 4.96 -13.21 0.48
N PHE A 385 5.40 -13.52 -0.74
CA PHE A 385 5.72 -14.86 -1.21
C PHE A 385 7.23 -15.17 -1.15
N SER A 386 8.05 -14.24 -0.64
CA SER A 386 9.45 -14.52 -0.35
C SER A 386 9.56 -15.39 0.91
N THR A 387 10.14 -16.57 0.77
CA THR A 387 10.31 -17.54 1.87
C THR A 387 11.76 -17.65 2.35
N ASP A 388 12.69 -16.98 1.68
CA ASP A 388 14.14 -17.08 1.90
C ASP A 388 14.73 -15.81 2.54
N GLY A 389 13.90 -15.05 3.27
CA GLY A 389 14.32 -13.84 3.94
C GLY A 389 14.61 -12.68 2.98
N GLY A 390 13.93 -12.61 1.83
CA GLY A 390 14.05 -11.51 0.87
C GLY A 390 15.17 -11.68 -0.15
N LYS A 391 15.87 -12.82 -0.14
CA LYS A 391 16.91 -13.14 -1.14
C LYS A 391 16.28 -13.31 -2.52
N THR A 392 15.06 -13.82 -2.57
CA THR A 392 14.19 -13.80 -3.74
C THR A 392 12.97 -12.92 -3.49
N PHE A 393 12.48 -12.26 -4.53
CA PHE A 393 11.13 -11.69 -4.55
C PHE A 393 10.55 -11.81 -5.95
N HIS A 394 9.23 -11.70 -6.05
CA HIS A 394 8.52 -11.77 -7.32
C HIS A 394 7.93 -10.41 -7.69
N PHE A 395 7.76 -10.17 -8.98
CA PHE A 395 6.91 -9.09 -9.47
C PHE A 395 6.17 -9.52 -10.73
N SER A 396 4.98 -8.97 -10.94
CA SER A 396 4.18 -9.17 -12.14
C SER A 396 4.23 -7.97 -13.08
N GLN A 397 3.98 -8.20 -14.36
CA GLN A 397 3.85 -7.17 -15.40
C GLN A 397 2.85 -7.61 -16.48
N GLY A 398 1.99 -6.71 -16.96
CA GLY A 398 1.16 -6.94 -18.14
C GLY A 398 -0.06 -6.02 -18.22
N PRO A 399 -0.29 -5.30 -19.34
CA PRO A 399 -1.61 -4.80 -19.67
C PRO A 399 -2.52 -5.97 -20.06
N ASP A 400 -3.77 -5.94 -19.63
CA ASP A 400 -4.89 -6.72 -20.21
C ASP A 400 -4.71 -8.24 -20.29
N GLY A 401 -3.78 -8.79 -19.50
CA GLY A 401 -3.51 -10.21 -19.37
C GLY A 401 -2.80 -10.87 -20.57
N PRO A 402 -2.05 -11.97 -20.32
CA PRO A 402 -1.78 -12.55 -19.01
C PRO A 402 -0.76 -11.72 -18.20
N PHE A 403 -0.87 -11.78 -16.87
CA PHE A 403 0.11 -11.18 -15.97
C PHE A 403 1.38 -12.03 -15.94
N ASN A 404 2.45 -11.56 -16.57
CA ASN A 404 3.73 -12.25 -16.59
C ASN A 404 4.39 -12.11 -15.22
N MET A 405 4.74 -13.22 -14.57
CA MET A 405 5.42 -13.24 -13.28
C MET A 405 6.92 -13.44 -13.47
N PHE A 406 7.71 -12.62 -12.79
CA PHE A 406 9.15 -12.69 -12.76
C PHE A 406 9.63 -12.90 -11.33
N GLU A 407 10.66 -13.71 -11.17
CA GLU A 407 11.40 -13.87 -9.93
C GLU A 407 12.75 -13.16 -10.07
N VAL A 408 13.07 -12.31 -9.11
CA VAL A 408 14.40 -11.70 -8.93
C VAL A 408 15.09 -12.41 -7.79
N SER A 409 16.30 -12.90 -8.04
CA SER A 409 17.15 -13.60 -7.06
C SER A 409 18.44 -12.81 -6.83
N PHE A 410 18.83 -12.60 -5.58
CA PHE A 410 20.13 -12.03 -5.22
C PHE A 410 21.08 -13.11 -4.70
N ASN A 411 22.35 -13.04 -5.08
CA ASN A 411 23.44 -13.95 -4.70
C ASN A 411 24.72 -13.15 -4.39
N PHE A 412 24.56 -11.99 -3.76
CA PHE A 412 25.68 -11.09 -3.44
C PHE A 412 26.58 -11.67 -2.36
#